data_AF-A0A0B1S0V6-F1
#
_entry.id   AF-A0A0B1S0V6-F1
#
_cell.length_a   1.000
_cell.length_b   1.000
_cell.length_c   1.000
_cell.angle_alpha   90.00
_cell.angle_beta   90.00
_cell.angle_gamma   90.00
#
_symmetry.space_group_name_H-M   'P 1'
#
loop_
_entity.id
_entity.type
_entity.pdbx_description
1 polymer ?
#
loop_
_entity_poly.entity_id
_entity_poly.type
_entity_poly.pdbx_seq_one_letter_code
_entity_poly.pdbx_strand_id
1 'polypeptide(L)'
;MFTLYDCGANPKKSNSTSDIRQELAAVIYDTNVLGFKGPRRMHILIPGIYDINTYERKSIRPVAAKDTLLERYRQRRTDDIIVMQNKSPVWNEGADFSSYVLTVESV
;
A
#
# COMPACT_ATOMS: atom_id res chain seq x y z
N MET A 1 -1.88 -6.78 7.33
CA MET A 1 -2.16 -5.56 6.54
C MET A 1 -2.02 -4.39 7.47
N PHE A 2 -1.40 -3.31 6.99
CA PHE A 2 -1.26 -2.08 7.73
C PHE A 2 -1.93 -0.95 6.95
N THR A 3 -2.48 0.04 7.66
CA THR A 3 -3.04 1.25 7.07
C THR A 3 -2.48 2.43 7.86
N LEU A 4 -1.94 3.42 7.15
CA LEU A 4 -1.42 4.65 7.70
C LEU A 4 -2.52 5.71 7.63
N TYR A 5 -2.72 6.44 8.71
CA TYR A 5 -3.69 7.53 8.80
C TYR A 5 -2.98 8.84 9.16
N ASP A 6 -3.60 9.96 8.82
CA ASP A 6 -3.25 11.25 9.41
C ASP A 6 -3.82 11.40 10.83
N CYS A 7 -3.72 12.60 11.39
CA CYS A 7 -4.18 12.92 12.76
C CYS A 7 -5.69 13.15 12.87
N GLY A 8 -6.47 12.96 11.81
CA GLY A 8 -7.91 13.21 11.86
C GLY A 8 -8.67 12.23 12.77
N ALA A 9 -9.95 12.52 12.98
CA ALA A 9 -10.83 11.72 13.80
C ALA A 9 -11.17 10.37 13.15
N ASN A 10 -11.24 9.31 13.97
CA ASN A 10 -11.72 8.00 13.50
C ASN A 10 -13.26 8.02 13.36
N PRO A 11 -13.81 7.82 12.15
CA PRO A 11 -15.26 7.93 11.89
C PRO A 11 -16.09 6.85 12.60
N LYS A 12 -15.48 5.78 13.13
CA LYS A 12 -16.17 4.77 13.95
C LYS A 12 -16.27 5.14 15.44
N LYS A 13 -15.47 6.10 15.89
CA LYS A 13 -15.36 6.49 17.32
C LYS A 13 -15.86 7.90 17.58
N SER A 14 -16.02 8.71 16.53
CA SER A 14 -16.46 10.10 16.60
C SER A 14 -17.65 10.29 15.67
N ASN A 15 -18.65 11.03 16.14
CA ASN A 15 -19.74 11.55 15.30
C ASN A 15 -19.33 12.85 14.57
N SER A 16 -18.07 13.28 14.70
CA SER A 16 -17.57 14.45 13.98
C SER A 16 -17.49 14.16 12.48
N THR A 17 -18.23 14.94 11.71
CA THR A 17 -18.17 14.95 10.25
C THR A 17 -17.10 15.91 9.74
N SER A 18 -16.70 16.88 10.57
CA SER A 18 -15.50 17.69 10.37
C SER A 18 -14.26 16.92 10.82
N ASP A 19 -13.23 16.92 9.99
CA ASP A 19 -11.92 16.33 10.25
C ASP A 19 -11.87 14.79 10.37
N ILE A 20 -12.55 14.08 9.47
CA ILE A 20 -12.41 12.62 9.35
C ILE A 20 -11.00 12.28 8.84
N ARG A 21 -10.32 11.34 9.50
CA ARG A 21 -8.96 10.92 9.10
C ARG A 21 -8.85 10.45 7.66
N GLN A 22 -7.72 10.77 7.05
CA GLN A 22 -7.34 10.31 5.72
C GLN A 22 -6.51 9.03 5.79
N GLU A 23 -6.70 8.10 4.85
CA GLU A 23 -5.75 7.00 4.61
C GLU A 23 -4.60 7.49 3.72
N LEU A 24 -3.39 7.46 4.24
CA LEU A 24 -2.18 7.92 3.56
C LEU A 24 -1.51 6.80 2.75
N ALA A 25 -1.58 5.57 3.26
CA ALA A 25 -1.08 4.38 2.59
C ALA A 25 -1.72 3.12 3.18
N ALA A 26 -1.72 2.04 2.42
CA ALA A 26 -1.97 0.70 2.92
C ALA A 26 -0.89 -0.28 2.45
N VAL A 27 -0.48 -1.18 3.33
CA VAL A 27 0.52 -2.22 3.07
C VAL A 27 -0.13 -3.60 3.20
N ILE A 28 -0.04 -4.38 2.13
CA ILE A 28 -0.55 -5.74 2.06
C ILE A 28 0.64 -6.68 1.88
N TYR A 29 0.74 -7.69 2.74
CA TYR A 29 1.69 -8.79 2.58
C TYR A 29 0.90 -10.03 2.24
N ASP A 30 1.24 -10.66 1.12
CA ASP A 30 0.51 -11.82 0.65
C ASP A 30 0.76 -13.04 1.55
N THR A 31 -0.26 -13.87 1.56
CA THR A 31 -0.21 -15.29 1.91
C THR A 31 0.90 -16.06 1.20
N ASN A 32 1.99 -16.54 1.83
CA ASN A 32 2.74 -17.62 1.17
C ASN A 32 1.84 -18.87 1.20
N VAL A 33 1.52 -19.41 0.03
CA VAL A 33 0.78 -20.68 -0.08
C VAL A 33 1.71 -21.81 0.35
N LEU A 34 1.18 -22.80 1.09
CA LEU A 34 1.93 -23.92 1.64
C LEU A 34 2.88 -24.56 0.61
N GLY A 35 4.17 -24.60 0.93
CA GLY A 35 5.23 -25.16 0.07
C GLY A 35 6.06 -24.14 -0.70
N PHE A 36 5.59 -22.90 -0.89
CA PHE A 36 6.39 -21.84 -1.52
C PHE A 36 7.40 -21.23 -0.55
N LYS A 37 8.67 -21.60 -0.71
CA LYS A 37 9.82 -20.99 0.00
C LYS A 37 10.40 -19.81 -0.78
N GLY A 38 9.52 -18.89 -1.17
CA GLY A 38 9.88 -17.68 -1.93
C GLY A 38 9.76 -16.40 -1.10
N PRO A 39 10.39 -15.30 -1.57
CA PRO A 39 10.18 -13.96 -1.04
C PRO A 39 8.69 -13.62 -1.01
N ARG A 40 8.25 -13.03 0.10
CA ARG A 40 6.84 -12.67 0.30
C ARG A 40 6.47 -11.49 -0.60
N ARG A 41 5.37 -11.60 -1.35
CA ARG A 41 4.86 -10.48 -2.16
C ARG A 41 4.27 -9.40 -1.26
N MET A 42 4.57 -8.14 -1.56
CA MET A 42 4.10 -6.97 -0.85
C MET A 42 3.50 -5.98 -1.85
N HIS A 43 2.34 -5.44 -1.50
CA HIS A 43 1.68 -4.35 -2.22
C HIS A 43 1.62 -3.10 -1.33
N ILE A 44 1.95 -1.95 -1.90
CA ILE A 44 1.76 -0.64 -1.28
C ILE A 44 0.70 0.11 -2.08
N LEU A 45 -0.37 0.52 -1.41
CA LEU A 45 -1.42 1.36 -1.95
C LEU A 45 -1.21 2.78 -1.43
N ILE A 46 -1.22 3.77 -2.32
CA ILE A 46 -1.24 5.19 -1.94
C ILE A 46 -2.34 5.91 -2.71
N PRO A 47 -2.89 7.03 -2.19
CA PRO A 47 -3.77 7.88 -2.98
C PRO A 47 -3.07 8.39 -4.25
N GLY A 48 -3.80 8.40 -5.36
CA GLY A 48 -3.31 8.92 -6.64
C GLY A 48 -3.10 10.43 -6.62
N ILE A 49 -2.39 10.95 -7.61
CA ILE A 49 -2.22 12.39 -7.82
C ILE A 49 -3.47 12.90 -8.55
N TYR A 50 -4.13 13.91 -7.99
CA TYR A 50 -5.34 14.51 -8.56
C TYR A 50 -4.99 15.67 -9.51
N ASP A 51 -3.99 16.46 -9.16
CA ASP A 51 -3.51 17.57 -9.96
C ASP A 51 -2.03 17.36 -10.30
N ILE A 52 -1.77 17.18 -11.59
CA ILE A 52 -0.42 16.87 -12.11
C ILE A 52 0.51 18.10 -12.08
N ASN A 53 -0.05 19.31 -12.03
CA ASN A 53 0.73 20.54 -12.00
C ASN A 53 1.21 20.85 -10.58
N THR A 54 0.36 20.57 -9.58
CA THR A 54 0.68 20.81 -8.16
C THR A 54 1.19 19.55 -7.45
N TYR A 55 1.10 18.38 -8.09
CA TYR A 55 1.40 17.06 -7.51
C TYR A 55 0.58 16.75 -6.25
N GLU A 56 -0.59 17.37 -6.11
CA GLU A 56 -1.47 17.13 -4.97
C GLU A 56 -2.08 15.73 -5.01
N ARG A 57 -2.03 15.05 -3.87
CA ARG A 57 -2.65 13.72 -3.71
C ARG A 57 -4.14 13.86 -3.50
N LYS A 58 -4.91 12.96 -4.12
CA LYS A 58 -6.33 12.78 -3.86
C LYS A 58 -6.56 12.47 -2.38
N SER A 59 -7.45 13.20 -1.72
CA SER A 59 -7.80 12.91 -0.33
C SER A 59 -8.74 11.70 -0.27
N ILE A 60 -8.37 10.69 0.53
CA ILE A 60 -9.18 9.49 0.77
C ILE A 60 -9.53 9.44 2.27
N ARG A 61 -10.70 9.96 2.63
CA ARG A 61 -11.24 10.01 4.01
C ARG A 61 -12.42 9.05 4.15
N PRO A 62 -12.17 7.75 4.39
CA PRO A 62 -13.22 6.74 4.30
C PRO A 62 -14.18 6.79 5.49
N VAL A 63 -15.46 7.09 5.22
CA VAL A 63 -16.56 6.97 6.21
C VAL A 63 -17.18 5.58 6.22
N ALA A 64 -17.13 4.87 5.09
CA ALA A 64 -17.58 3.49 4.96
C ALA A 64 -16.43 2.56 4.56
N ALA A 65 -16.53 1.28 4.92
CA ALA A 65 -15.50 0.29 4.64
C ALA A 65 -15.15 0.19 3.14
N LYS A 66 -16.16 0.29 2.28
CA LYS A 66 -15.98 0.28 0.81
C LYS A 66 -15.06 1.40 0.32
N ASP A 67 -14.94 2.51 1.04
CA ASP A 67 -14.20 3.68 0.56
C ASP A 67 -12.71 3.64 0.94
N THR A 68 -12.29 2.67 1.76
CA THR A 68 -10.89 2.45 2.15
C THR A 68 -10.01 2.09 0.95
N LEU A 69 -8.69 2.35 1.05
CA LEU A 69 -7.70 1.97 0.04
C LEU A 69 -7.75 0.47 -0.26
N LEU A 70 -7.89 -0.35 0.79
CA LEU A 70 -7.96 -1.80 0.66
C LEU A 70 -9.17 -2.25 -0.17
N GLU A 71 -10.36 -1.76 0.17
CA GLU A 71 -11.58 -2.21 -0.51
C GLU A 71 -11.64 -1.68 -1.94
N ARG A 72 -11.11 -0.48 -2.21
CA ARG A 72 -10.88 0.00 -3.58
C ARG A 72 -9.99 -0.95 -4.37
N TYR A 73 -8.85 -1.36 -3.80
CA TYR A 73 -7.94 -2.32 -4.44
C TYR A 73 -8.61 -3.68 -4.70
N ARG A 74 -9.30 -4.25 -3.71
CA ARG A 74 -10.02 -5.53 -3.84
C ARG A 74 -11.12 -5.49 -4.89
N GLN A 75 -11.82 -4.37 -5.01
CA GLN A 75 -12.89 -4.14 -5.99
C GLN A 75 -12.37 -3.67 -7.34
N ARG A 76 -11.04 -3.61 -7.55
CA ARG A 76 -10.39 -3.11 -8.77
C ARG A 76 -10.78 -1.66 -9.14
N ARG A 77 -11.18 -0.85 -8.16
CA ARG A 77 -11.43 0.59 -8.33
C ARG A 77 -10.13 1.36 -8.14
N THR A 78 -9.25 1.27 -9.13
CA THR A 78 -7.88 1.79 -9.05
C THR A 78 -7.70 3.20 -9.64
N ASP A 79 -8.75 3.84 -10.14
CA ASP A 79 -8.66 5.18 -10.78
C ASP A 79 -8.08 6.25 -9.83
N ASP A 80 -8.31 6.07 -8.52
CA ASP A 80 -7.96 7.03 -7.48
C ASP A 80 -6.75 6.59 -6.63
N ILE A 81 -6.13 5.45 -6.94
CA ILE A 81 -5.05 4.88 -6.13
C ILE A 81 -3.91 4.39 -7.00
N ILE A 82 -2.68 4.55 -6.50
CA ILE A 82 -1.49 3.98 -7.11
C ILE A 82 -1.17 2.68 -6.36
N VAL A 83 -0.97 1.60 -7.12
CA VAL A 83 -0.60 0.27 -6.61
C VAL A 83 0.86 0.01 -6.96
N MET A 84 1.70 -0.07 -5.94
CA MET A 84 3.11 -0.44 -6.07
C MET A 84 3.32 -1.85 -5.53
N GLN A 85 4.36 -2.53 -6.03
CA GLN A 85 4.78 -3.85 -5.57
C GLN A 85 6.27 -3.85 -5.29
N ASN A 86 6.71 -4.65 -4.33
CA ASN A 86 8.15 -4.83 -4.14
C ASN A 86 8.79 -5.42 -5.40
N LYS A 87 10.02 -4.99 -5.71
CA LYS A 87 10.81 -5.61 -6.77
C LYS A 87 11.03 -7.09 -6.42
N SER A 88 10.89 -7.96 -7.42
CA SER A 88 11.19 -9.38 -7.24
C SER A 88 12.70 -9.55 -7.11
N PRO A 89 13.20 -10.23 -6.06
CA PRO A 89 14.64 -10.45 -5.92
C PRO A 89 15.12 -11.47 -6.95
N VAL A 90 16.42 -11.43 -7.23
CA VAL A 90 17.11 -12.35 -8.12
C VAL A 90 17.77 -13.45 -7.29
N TRP A 91 17.77 -14.68 -7.80
CA TRP A 91 18.48 -15.78 -7.19
C TRP A 91 19.99 -15.63 -7.45
N ASN A 92 20.80 -15.64 -6.38
CA ASN A 92 22.25 -15.57 -6.49
C ASN A 92 22.88 -16.92 -6.13
N GLU A 93 23.54 -17.54 -7.11
CA GLU A 93 24.27 -18.82 -6.97
C GLU A 93 25.76 -18.63 -6.62
N GLY A 94 26.27 -17.38 -6.64
CA GLY A 94 27.71 -17.08 -6.66
C GLY A 94 28.35 -16.68 -5.33
N ALA A 95 27.69 -16.87 -4.19
CA ALA A 95 28.26 -16.60 -2.86
C ALA A 95 28.31 -17.89 -2.04
N ASP A 96 29.13 -17.92 -0.99
CA ASP A 96 29.25 -19.04 -0.01
C ASP A 96 27.89 -19.48 0.59
N PHE A 97 26.82 -18.71 0.36
CA PHE A 97 25.43 -19.03 0.68
C PHE A 97 24.49 -18.64 -0.48
N SER A 98 23.74 -19.61 -1.03
CA SER A 98 22.72 -19.35 -2.05
C SER A 98 21.51 -18.62 -1.47
N SER A 99 21.19 -17.43 -1.98
CA SER A 99 20.13 -16.57 -1.41
C SER A 99 19.46 -15.65 -2.43
N TYR A 100 18.29 -15.12 -2.07
CA TYR A 100 17.57 -14.10 -2.84
C TYR A 100 18.15 -12.70 -2.55
N VAL A 101 18.56 -11.98 -3.60
CA VAL A 101 19.22 -10.67 -3.49
C VAL A 101 18.46 -9.60 -4.28
N LEU A 102 18.45 -8.37 -3.76
CA LEU A 102 18.05 -7.16 -4.48
C LEU A 102 19.25 -6.26 -4.67
N THR A 103 19.47 -5.78 -5.89
CA THR A 103 20.44 -4.72 -6.16
C THR A 103 19.86 -3.39 -5.68
N VAL A 104 20.60 -2.72 -4.80
CA VAL A 104 20.31 -1.35 -4.36
C VAL A 104 21.31 -0.44 -5.06
N GLU A 105 20.84 0.44 -5.92
CA GLU A 105 21.68 1.52 -6.46
C GLU A 105 21.86 2.55 -5.35
N SER A 106 23.10 2.90 -5.03
CA SER A 106 23.39 4.00 -4.12
C SER A 106 22.98 5.31 -4.80
N VAL A 107 22.08 6.05 -4.17
CA VAL A 107 21.62 7.39 -4.57
C VAL A 107 22.74 8.41 -4.45
#